data_AF-A0A972IBR0-F1
#
_entry.id   AF-A0A972IBR0-F1
#
_cell.length_a   1.000
_cell.length_b   1.000
_cell.length_c   1.000
_cell.angle_alpha   90.00
_cell.angle_beta   90.00
_cell.angle_gamma   90.00
#
_symmetry.space_group_name_H-M   'P 1'
#
loop_
_entity.id
_entity.type
_entity.pdbx_description
1 polymer ?
#
loop_
_entity_poly.entity_id
_entity_poly.type
_entity_poly.pdbx_seq_one_letter_code
_entity_poly.pdbx_strand_id
1 'polypeptide(L)'
;MLLEDLKKRELPQLTVFNDGTQCTPESWPKRREELLTLLQENIYGYTPAPPKKVTGKVIKKTPPHAFAGKAIHETVEVSFDTPYGDFSFPLQVIVPVNVPKPPVFLHIAFRPDIPDKYTPAEELIDNGFALA
;
A
#
# COMPACT_ATOMS: atom_id res chain seq x y z
N MET A 1 22.04 29.40 -6.72
CA MET A 1 21.41 28.49 -7.69
C MET A 1 20.22 27.72 -7.11
N LEU A 2 20.36 26.63 -6.35
CA LEU A 2 19.21 25.82 -5.89
C LEU A 2 18.12 26.61 -5.12
N LEU A 3 18.50 27.43 -4.14
CA LEU A 3 17.52 28.22 -3.35
C LEU A 3 16.83 29.30 -4.19
N GLU A 4 17.50 29.84 -5.20
CA GLU A 4 16.91 30.82 -6.12
C GLU A 4 15.94 30.13 -7.08
N ASP A 5 16.29 28.94 -7.56
CA ASP A 5 15.42 28.12 -8.41
C ASP A 5 14.18 27.65 -7.66
N LEU A 6 14.31 27.29 -6.37
CA LEU A 6 13.18 26.97 -5.51
C LEU A 6 12.25 28.17 -5.30
N LYS A 7 12.81 29.37 -5.07
CA LYS A 7 12.02 30.61 -4.98
C LYS A 7 11.26 30.90 -6.26
N LYS A 8 11.91 30.75 -7.43
CA LYS A 8 11.28 30.97 -8.74
C LYS A 8 10.17 29.99 -9.08
N ARG A 9 10.20 28.77 -8.52
CA ARG A 9 9.18 27.73 -8.74
C ARG A 9 7.93 27.94 -7.90
N GLU A 10 7.96 28.84 -6.93
CA GLU A 10 6.83 29.17 -6.06
C GLU A 10 6.17 27.91 -5.47
N LEU A 11 7.00 26.94 -5.06
CA LEU A 11 6.49 25.68 -4.54
C LEU A 11 5.66 25.92 -3.28
N PRO A 12 4.54 25.20 -3.11
CA PRO A 12 3.76 25.24 -1.88
C PRO A 12 4.64 24.98 -0.67
N GLN A 13 4.55 25.86 0.33
CA GLN A 13 5.32 25.75 1.55
C GLN A 13 4.77 24.59 2.38
N LEU A 14 5.59 23.55 2.57
CA LEU A 14 5.18 22.32 3.26
C LEU A 14 4.88 22.58 4.74
N THR A 15 5.69 23.42 5.38
CA THR A 15 5.65 23.70 6.82
C THR A 15 4.94 25.01 7.16
N VAL A 16 4.07 25.50 6.28
CA VAL A 16 3.27 26.71 6.50
C VAL A 16 1.82 26.34 6.24
N PHE A 17 0.93 26.64 7.18
CA PHE A 17 -0.52 26.44 7.04
C PHE A 17 -1.11 27.30 5.93
N ASN A 18 -2.32 26.98 5.48
CA ASN A 18 -3.02 27.77 4.47
C ASN A 18 -3.32 29.21 4.93
N ASP A 19 -3.37 29.45 6.24
CA ASP A 19 -3.50 30.78 6.84
C ASP A 19 -2.17 31.57 6.94
N GLY A 20 -1.05 30.98 6.50
CA GLY A 20 0.27 31.59 6.52
C GLY A 20 1.06 31.39 7.82
N THR A 21 0.50 30.72 8.83
CA THR A 21 1.20 30.44 10.10
C THR A 21 2.20 29.29 9.94
N GLN A 22 3.29 29.32 10.73
CA GLN A 22 4.31 28.28 10.69
C GLN A 22 3.83 27.00 11.39
N CYS A 23 4.02 25.86 10.75
CA CYS A 23 3.78 24.54 11.33
C CYS A 23 5.00 24.05 12.12
N THR A 24 4.77 23.57 13.34
CA THR A 24 5.75 22.84 14.16
C THR A 24 5.52 21.33 14.05
N PRO A 25 6.43 20.48 14.58
CA PRO A 25 6.21 19.03 14.63
C PRO A 25 4.92 18.64 15.36
N GLU A 26 4.55 19.37 16.42
CA GLU A 26 3.35 19.11 17.20
C GLU A 26 2.07 19.46 16.44
N SER A 27 2.11 20.52 15.62
CA SER A 27 0.98 20.93 14.79
C SER A 27 0.91 20.22 13.42
N TRP A 28 1.91 19.40 13.10
CA TRP A 28 2.01 18.68 11.82
C TRP A 28 0.78 17.85 11.45
N PRO A 29 0.12 17.12 12.38
CA PRO A 29 -1.10 16.38 12.04
C PRO A 29 -2.18 17.26 11.39
N LYS A 30 -2.36 18.50 11.88
CA LYS A 30 -3.31 19.46 11.31
C LYS A 30 -2.87 19.94 9.92
N ARG A 31 -1.56 20.23 9.73
CA ARG A 31 -1.05 20.64 8.41
C ARG A 31 -1.18 19.49 7.40
N ARG A 32 -0.97 18.25 7.84
CA ARG A 32 -1.16 17.06 7.01
C ARG A 32 -2.60 16.94 6.53
N GLU A 33 -3.59 17.26 7.35
CA GLU A 33 -5.00 17.29 6.93
C GLU A 33 -5.24 18.31 5.82
N GLU A 34 -4.72 19.53 5.94
CA GLU A 34 -4.83 20.53 4.86
C GLU A 34 -4.20 20.06 3.54
N LEU A 35 -3.02 19.44 3.62
CA LEU A 35 -2.34 18.89 2.45
C LEU A 35 -3.12 17.74 1.81
N LEU A 36 -3.72 16.87 2.62
CA LEU A 36 -4.58 15.79 2.13
C LEU A 36 -5.81 16.37 1.42
N THR A 37 -6.49 17.35 2.02
CA THR A 37 -7.62 18.05 1.41
C THR A 37 -7.23 18.66 0.06
N LEU A 38 -6.10 19.37 -0.01
CA LEU A 38 -5.60 19.95 -1.27
C LEU A 38 -5.36 18.88 -2.34
N LEU A 39 -4.74 17.75 -1.98
CA LEU A 39 -4.48 16.65 -2.91
C LEU A 39 -5.76 15.94 -3.36
N GLN A 40 -6.73 15.77 -2.45
CA GLN A 40 -8.04 15.19 -2.77
C GLN A 40 -8.84 16.10 -3.71
N GLU A 41 -8.85 17.40 -3.45
CA GLU A 41 -9.59 18.38 -4.26
C GLU A 41 -9.02 18.55 -5.67
N ASN A 42 -7.70 18.54 -5.80
CA ASN A 42 -7.05 19.00 -7.03
C ASN A 42 -6.36 17.90 -7.84
N ILE A 43 -6.02 16.75 -7.23
CA ILE A 43 -5.17 15.74 -7.88
C ILE A 43 -5.85 14.37 -7.95
N TYR A 44 -6.21 13.78 -6.81
CA TYR A 44 -6.60 12.37 -6.73
C TYR A 44 -8.11 12.13 -6.60
N GLY A 45 -8.90 13.17 -6.31
CA GLY A 45 -10.29 13.03 -5.91
C GLY A 45 -10.45 12.66 -4.43
N TYR A 46 -11.68 12.74 -3.93
CA TYR A 46 -11.99 12.37 -2.55
C TYR A 46 -12.04 10.85 -2.40
N THR A 47 -11.21 10.32 -1.50
CA THR A 47 -11.28 8.91 -1.10
C THR A 47 -12.64 8.63 -0.47
N PRO A 48 -13.40 7.63 -0.97
CA PRO A 48 -14.67 7.25 -0.34
C PRO A 48 -14.45 6.72 1.08
N ALA A 49 -15.50 6.71 1.89
CA ALA A 49 -15.46 6.05 3.18
C ALA A 49 -15.06 4.56 3.03
N PRO A 50 -14.28 4.00 3.98
CA PRO A 50 -13.92 2.60 3.94
C PRO A 50 -15.18 1.72 3.95
N PRO A 51 -15.16 0.57 3.26
CA PRO A 51 -16.29 -0.36 3.25
C PRO A 51 -16.60 -0.84 4.67
N LYS A 52 -17.88 -1.09 4.95
CA LYS A 52 -18.32 -1.53 6.29
C LYS A 52 -17.77 -2.90 6.65
N LYS A 53 -17.56 -3.75 5.65
CA LYS A 53 -17.05 -5.11 5.81
C LYS A 53 -16.14 -5.47 4.64
N VAL A 54 -15.02 -6.09 4.97
CA VAL A 54 -14.14 -6.75 4.01
C VAL A 54 -14.03 -8.21 4.40
N THR A 55 -14.17 -9.12 3.45
CA THR A 55 -13.98 -10.56 3.65
C THR A 55 -12.83 -11.07 2.80
N GLY A 56 -12.07 -12.02 3.33
CA GLY A 56 -11.05 -12.76 2.59
C GLY A 56 -11.38 -14.24 2.58
N LYS A 57 -11.39 -14.86 1.39
CA LYS A 57 -11.57 -16.31 1.22
C LYS A 57 -10.38 -16.89 0.47
N VAL A 58 -9.69 -17.86 1.06
CA VAL A 58 -8.65 -18.61 0.34
C VAL A 58 -9.32 -19.43 -0.75
N ILE A 59 -9.06 -19.08 -2.01
CA ILE A 59 -9.63 -19.75 -3.20
C ILE A 59 -8.62 -20.70 -3.86
N LYS A 60 -7.33 -20.47 -3.63
CA LYS A 60 -6.24 -21.36 -4.05
C LYS A 60 -5.17 -21.39 -2.97
N LYS A 61 -4.61 -22.56 -2.73
CA LYS A 61 -3.48 -22.75 -1.83
C LYS A 61 -2.56 -23.79 -2.43
N THR A 62 -1.29 -23.44 -2.64
CA THR A 62 -0.28 -24.44 -2.98
C THR A 62 -0.07 -25.35 -1.78
N PRO A 63 0.30 -26.62 -1.97
CA PRO A 63 0.85 -27.38 -0.87
C PRO A 63 2.14 -26.69 -0.36
N PRO A 64 2.63 -27.02 0.84
CA PRO A 64 3.72 -26.31 1.52
C PRO A 64 5.10 -26.62 0.89
N HIS A 65 5.21 -26.44 -0.43
CA HIS A 65 6.43 -26.61 -1.21
C HIS A 65 6.61 -25.53 -2.28
N ALA A 66 5.87 -24.42 -2.20
CA ALA A 66 6.15 -23.28 -3.06
C ALA A 66 7.55 -22.74 -2.77
N PHE A 67 8.19 -22.15 -3.78
CA PHE A 67 9.54 -21.59 -3.67
C PHE A 67 10.55 -22.61 -3.11
N ALA A 68 10.57 -23.80 -3.73
CA ALA A 68 11.45 -24.91 -3.33
C ALA A 68 11.32 -25.33 -1.85
N GLY A 69 10.09 -25.39 -1.31
CA GLY A 69 9.87 -25.79 0.09
C GLY A 69 9.86 -24.64 1.09
N LYS A 70 10.16 -23.41 0.66
CA LYS A 70 10.42 -22.29 1.57
C LYS A 70 9.16 -21.52 1.98
N ALA A 71 8.08 -21.63 1.21
CA ALA A 71 6.87 -20.85 1.46
C ALA A 71 5.56 -21.59 1.20
N ILE A 72 4.49 -21.04 1.78
CA ILE A 72 3.09 -21.31 1.44
C ILE A 72 2.63 -20.18 0.54
N HIS A 73 2.01 -20.51 -0.60
CA HIS A 73 1.44 -19.52 -1.52
C HIS A 73 -0.08 -19.71 -1.59
N GLU A 74 -0.80 -18.66 -1.23
CA GLU A 74 -2.26 -18.60 -1.24
C GLU A 74 -2.74 -17.52 -2.21
N THR A 75 -3.86 -17.78 -2.88
CA THR A 75 -4.65 -16.74 -3.51
C THR A 75 -5.90 -16.53 -2.66
N VAL A 76 -6.03 -15.32 -2.11
CA VAL A 76 -7.15 -14.89 -1.29
C VAL A 76 -8.05 -14.00 -2.14
N GLU A 77 -9.31 -14.39 -2.33
CA GLU A 77 -10.33 -13.52 -2.87
C GLU A 77 -10.76 -12.53 -1.80
N VAL A 78 -10.45 -11.25 -2.01
CA VAL A 78 -10.85 -10.14 -1.15
C VAL A 78 -12.12 -9.53 -1.72
N SER A 79 -13.16 -9.42 -0.90
CA SER A 79 -14.48 -8.91 -1.31
C SER A 79 -14.99 -7.85 -0.34
N PHE A 80 -15.68 -6.84 -0.87
CA PHE A 80 -16.32 -5.79 -0.09
C PHE A 80 -17.49 -5.14 -0.84
N ASP A 81 -18.38 -4.48 -0.10
CA ASP A 81 -19.53 -3.77 -0.66
C ASP A 81 -19.11 -2.43 -1.28
N THR A 82 -19.67 -2.11 -2.45
CA THR A 82 -19.58 -0.78 -3.07
C THR A 82 -20.98 -0.22 -3.31
N PRO A 83 -21.15 1.10 -3.56
CA PRO A 83 -22.46 1.69 -3.80
C PRO A 83 -23.29 1.06 -4.93
N TYR A 84 -22.64 0.37 -5.88
CA TYR A 84 -23.28 -0.25 -7.05
C TYR A 84 -23.23 -1.78 -7.04
N GLY A 85 -22.89 -2.39 -5.90
CA GLY A 85 -22.81 -3.84 -5.73
C GLY A 85 -21.46 -4.28 -5.16
N ASP A 86 -21.30 -5.59 -4.99
CA ASP A 86 -20.08 -6.16 -4.41
C ASP A 86 -18.93 -6.13 -5.43
N PHE A 87 -17.71 -5.87 -4.93
CA PHE A 87 -16.50 -5.96 -5.71
C PHE A 87 -15.54 -6.97 -5.07
N SER A 88 -14.87 -7.76 -5.92
CA SER A 88 -13.89 -8.75 -5.48
C SER A 88 -12.64 -8.71 -6.35
N PHE A 89 -11.48 -8.97 -5.75
CA PHE A 89 -10.22 -9.12 -6.47
C PHE A 89 -9.31 -10.17 -5.79
N PRO A 90 -8.43 -10.85 -6.56
CA PRO A 90 -7.48 -11.79 -5.99
C PRO A 90 -6.27 -11.07 -5.40
N LEU A 91 -5.87 -11.49 -4.19
CA LEU A 91 -4.62 -11.10 -3.53
C LEU A 91 -3.71 -12.33 -3.44
N GLN A 92 -2.45 -12.19 -3.81
CA GLN A 92 -1.47 -13.29 -3.77
C GLN A 92 -0.66 -13.18 -2.49
N VAL A 93 -0.78 -14.14 -1.58
CA VAL A 93 -0.11 -14.12 -0.26
C VAL A 93 0.92 -15.22 -0.20
N ILE A 94 2.19 -14.86 -0.01
CA ILE A 94 3.31 -15.78 0.09
C ILE A 94 3.91 -15.65 1.48
N VAL A 95 3.90 -16.74 2.25
CA VAL A 95 4.33 -16.76 3.65
C VAL A 95 5.46 -17.77 3.84
N PRO A 96 6.62 -17.37 4.40
CA PRO A 96 7.71 -18.29 4.70
C PRO A 96 7.30 -19.32 5.76
N VAL A 97 7.63 -20.61 5.55
CA VAL A 97 7.14 -21.72 6.41
C VAL A 97 7.72 -21.73 7.83
N ASN A 98 8.94 -21.23 8.02
CA ASN A 98 9.68 -21.33 9.28
C ASN A 98 9.81 -20.00 10.03
N VAL A 99 9.00 -18.99 9.67
CA VAL A 99 9.02 -17.70 10.35
C VAL A 99 7.65 -17.46 10.99
N PRO A 100 7.54 -17.47 12.32
CA PRO A 100 6.29 -17.18 12.98
C PRO A 100 5.96 -15.69 12.83
N LYS A 101 4.77 -15.37 12.31
CA LYS A 101 4.27 -13.99 12.13
C LYS A 101 5.29 -13.09 11.39
N PRO A 102 5.66 -13.44 10.15
CA PRO A 102 6.63 -12.68 9.40
C PRO A 102 6.10 -11.27 9.10
N PRO A 103 6.93 -10.22 9.14
CA PRO A 103 6.59 -8.93 8.57
C PRO A 103 6.23 -9.09 7.08
N VAL A 104 5.29 -8.28 6.60
CA VAL A 104 4.70 -8.43 5.25
C VAL A 104 5.01 -7.19 4.42
N PHE A 105 5.52 -7.39 3.21
CA PHE A 105 5.51 -6.38 2.16
C PHE A 105 4.22 -6.47 1.36
N LEU A 106 3.56 -5.34 1.10
CA LEU A 106 2.41 -5.25 0.20
C LEU A 106 2.87 -4.65 -1.14
N HIS A 107 2.66 -5.37 -2.23
CA HIS A 107 3.09 -4.98 -3.57
C HIS A 107 1.91 -4.96 -4.56
N ILE A 108 1.57 -3.76 -5.03
CA ILE A 108 0.58 -3.58 -6.10
C ILE A 108 1.26 -3.85 -7.44
N ALA A 109 1.08 -5.05 -7.98
CA ALA A 109 1.72 -5.50 -9.21
C ALA A 109 0.88 -5.24 -10.46
N PHE A 110 1.53 -4.95 -11.59
CA PHE A 110 0.89 -4.83 -12.91
C PHE A 110 0.67 -6.17 -13.62
N ARG A 111 1.26 -7.26 -13.09
CA ARG A 111 1.21 -8.60 -13.67
C ARG A 111 0.81 -9.62 -12.60
N PRO A 112 0.06 -10.66 -12.96
CA PRO A 112 -0.38 -11.68 -12.01
C PRO A 112 0.66 -12.76 -11.74
N ASP A 113 1.78 -12.77 -12.48
CA ASP A 113 2.76 -13.84 -12.46
C ASP A 113 3.55 -13.88 -11.15
N ILE A 114 3.76 -15.10 -10.63
CA ILE A 114 4.57 -15.38 -9.45
C ILE A 114 5.32 -16.69 -9.69
N PRO A 115 6.66 -16.70 -9.68
CA PRO A 115 7.54 -15.52 -9.53
C PRO A 115 7.49 -14.58 -10.74
N ASP A 116 7.79 -13.29 -10.55
CA ASP A 116 7.92 -12.29 -11.61
C ASP A 116 9.16 -11.41 -11.37
N LYS A 117 9.80 -10.94 -12.43
CA LYS A 117 11.04 -10.15 -12.36
C LYS A 117 10.90 -8.80 -11.64
N TYR A 118 9.67 -8.29 -11.49
CA TYR A 118 9.39 -7.07 -10.73
C TYR A 118 8.89 -7.37 -9.30
N THR A 119 8.77 -8.65 -8.96
CA THR A 119 8.27 -9.13 -7.68
C THR A 119 9.33 -10.02 -7.05
N PRO A 120 10.25 -9.47 -6.23
CA PRO A 120 11.39 -10.19 -5.64
C PRO A 120 10.94 -11.10 -4.48
N ALA A 121 10.03 -12.03 -4.77
CA ALA A 121 9.42 -12.91 -3.78
C ALA A 121 10.45 -13.84 -3.13
N GLU A 122 11.41 -14.34 -3.90
CA GLU A 122 12.43 -15.28 -3.41
C GLU A 122 13.34 -14.61 -2.39
N GLU A 123 13.84 -13.41 -2.70
CA GLU A 123 14.73 -12.65 -1.82
C GLU A 123 14.02 -12.25 -0.52
N LEU A 124 12.75 -11.84 -0.60
CA LEU A 124 11.96 -11.51 0.59
C LEU A 124 11.75 -12.73 1.49
N ILE A 125 11.35 -13.86 0.89
CA ILE A 125 11.11 -15.11 1.60
C ILE A 125 12.39 -15.64 2.26
N ASP A 126 13.53 -15.58 1.56
CA ASP A 126 14.83 -16.00 2.09
C ASP A 126 15.30 -15.15 3.27
N ASN A 127 14.83 -13.90 3.36
CA ASN A 127 15.09 -13.00 4.49
C ASN A 127 13.98 -13.01 5.56
N GLY A 128 13.02 -13.95 5.46
CA GLY A 128 11.98 -14.15 6.45
C GLY A 128 10.81 -13.16 6.39
N PHE A 129 10.65 -12.46 5.27
CA PHE A 129 9.51 -11.59 5.01
C PHE A 129 8.44 -12.32 4.21
N ALA A 130 7.18 -12.06 4.52
CA ALA A 130 6.07 -12.42 3.66
C ALA A 130 5.83 -11.34 2.60
N LEU A 131 5.13 -11.72 1.54
CA LEU A 131 4.74 -10.83 0.45
C LEU A 131 3.25 -11.00 0.16
N ALA A 132 2.55 -9.88 -0.04
CA ALA A 132 1.15 -9.80 -0.41
C ALA A 132 0.95 -8.88 -1.62
#